data_AF-A0A087GB51-F1
#
_entry.id   AF-A0A087GB51-F1
#
_cell.length_a   1.000
_cell.length_b   1.000
_cell.length_c   1.000
_cell.angle_alpha   90.00
_cell.angle_beta   90.00
_cell.angle_gamma   90.00
#
_symmetry.space_group_name_H-M   'P 1'
#
loop_
_entity.id
_entity.type
_entity.pdbx_description
1 polymer ?
#
loop_
_entity_poly.entity_id
_entity_poly.type
_entity_poly.pdbx_seq_one_letter_code
_entity_poly.pdbx_strand_id
1 'polypeptide(L)'
;SNIKETSGSALRHLNEYRVMKFQLCLPYFYQPFEEDVVEKSTLVHMVFLSEPPVVSEFDREFDKLKDLVDYHIETGELSAEQTDEFKEFFKEKVRATKKAIREAKAARLKGIEEMSEAKKEPLQNIKFYPQPSPGVSGVLQTPYINRYYGKAHQVL
;
A
#
# COMPACT_ATOMS: atom_id res chain seq x y z
N SER A 1 -45.85 -2.00 -30.37
CA SER A 1 -44.76 -2.22 -29.39
C SER A 1 -43.87 -1.00 -29.36
N ASN A 2 -44.08 -0.10 -28.40
CA ASN A 2 -43.24 1.09 -28.20
C ASN A 2 -42.04 0.71 -27.33
N ILE A 3 -40.87 0.54 -27.95
CA ILE A 3 -39.62 0.37 -27.22
C ILE A 3 -39.08 1.78 -26.93
N LYS A 4 -39.07 2.12 -25.64
CA LYS A 4 -38.50 3.35 -25.10
C LYS A 4 -37.02 3.45 -25.50
N GLU A 5 -36.68 4.49 -26.25
CA GLU A 5 -35.31 5.02 -26.33
C GLU A 5 -34.94 5.62 -24.97
N THR A 6 -34.28 4.83 -24.13
CA THR A 6 -33.55 5.35 -22.97
C THR A 6 -32.33 4.47 -22.75
N SER A 7 -31.12 5.02 -23.02
CA SER A 7 -29.86 4.73 -22.29
C SER A 7 -28.57 4.78 -23.15
N GLY A 8 -28.40 5.76 -24.03
CA GLY A 8 -27.12 5.94 -24.75
C GLY A 8 -26.10 6.84 -24.04
N SER A 9 -26.54 7.79 -23.21
CA SER A 9 -25.68 8.82 -22.60
C SER A 9 -25.12 8.43 -21.24
N ALA A 10 -25.87 7.69 -20.42
CA ALA A 10 -25.46 7.32 -19.06
C ALA A 10 -24.28 6.33 -19.01
N LEU A 11 -24.04 5.58 -20.09
CA LEU A 11 -22.98 4.57 -20.17
C LEU A 11 -21.62 5.16 -20.62
N ARG A 12 -21.58 6.39 -21.16
CA ARG A 12 -20.33 7.03 -21.59
C ARG A 12 -19.46 7.46 -20.42
N HIS A 13 -20.07 8.05 -19.39
CA HIS A 13 -19.39 8.49 -18.17
C HIS A 13 -18.83 7.33 -17.32
N LEU A 14 -19.48 6.15 -17.38
CA LEU A 14 -18.98 4.93 -16.74
C LEU A 14 -17.69 4.41 -17.39
N ASN A 15 -17.52 4.65 -18.69
CA ASN A 15 -16.32 4.27 -19.42
C ASN A 15 -15.17 5.25 -19.13
N GLU A 16 -15.46 6.56 -19.09
CA GLU A 16 -14.49 7.61 -18.73
C GLU A 16 -13.92 7.41 -17.31
N TYR A 17 -14.76 7.11 -16.32
CA TYR A 17 -14.31 6.86 -14.95
C TYR A 17 -13.43 5.60 -14.84
N ARG A 18 -13.79 4.54 -15.57
CA ARG A 18 -12.97 3.31 -15.63
C ARG A 18 -11.64 3.57 -16.33
N VAL A 19 -11.63 4.32 -17.43
CA VAL A 19 -10.41 4.72 -18.14
C VAL A 19 -9.52 5.62 -17.27
N MET A 20 -10.11 6.58 -16.55
CA MET A 20 -9.38 7.42 -15.57
C MET A 20 -8.72 6.59 -14.47
N LYS A 21 -9.42 5.54 -13.97
CA LYS A 21 -8.88 4.67 -12.92
C LYS A 21 -7.62 3.90 -13.38
N PHE A 22 -7.54 3.55 -14.67
CA PHE A 22 -6.34 2.93 -15.26
C PHE A 22 -5.27 3.96 -15.65
N GLN A 23 -5.64 5.19 -16.04
CA GLN A 23 -4.68 6.28 -16.31
C GLN A 23 -3.95 6.77 -15.05
N LEU A 24 -4.53 6.59 -13.87
CA LEU A 24 -3.96 6.98 -12.58
C LEU A 24 -3.03 5.93 -11.96
N CYS A 25 -2.82 4.78 -12.62
CA CYS A 25 -1.84 3.79 -12.18
C CYS A 25 -0.42 4.31 -12.43
N LEU A 26 0.12 5.08 -11.48
CA LEU A 26 1.54 5.38 -11.48
C LEU A 26 2.32 4.06 -11.31
N PRO A 27 3.36 3.80 -12.13
CA PRO A 27 4.24 2.67 -11.89
C PRO A 27 4.84 2.81 -10.50
N TYR A 28 4.93 1.70 -9.77
CA TYR A 28 5.60 1.71 -8.46
C TYR A 28 7.04 2.19 -8.65
N PHE A 29 7.33 3.36 -8.09
CA PHE A 29 8.66 3.94 -8.10
C PHE A 29 9.25 3.81 -6.71
N TYR A 30 10.38 3.12 -6.61
CA TYR A 30 11.12 3.01 -5.37
C TYR A 30 11.87 4.32 -5.10
N GLN A 31 11.40 5.08 -4.10
CA GLN A 31 12.01 6.32 -3.62
C GLN A 31 12.87 6.01 -2.38
N PRO A 32 14.19 5.82 -2.50
CA PRO A 32 15.04 5.38 -1.38
C PRO A 32 15.14 6.40 -0.23
N PHE A 33 14.89 7.68 -0.51
CA PHE A 33 14.94 8.74 0.50
C PHE A 33 13.71 8.79 1.40
N GLU A 34 12.64 8.10 1.03
CA GLU A 34 11.44 7.96 1.84
C GLU A 34 11.40 6.59 2.51
N GLU A 35 10.74 6.51 3.66
CA GLU A 35 10.45 5.24 4.29
C GLU A 35 9.44 4.45 3.44
N ASP A 36 9.77 3.19 3.16
CA ASP A 36 8.92 2.28 2.40
C ASP A 36 7.62 1.94 3.16
N VAL A 37 6.59 1.52 2.42
CA VAL A 37 5.34 1.00 2.97
C VAL A 37 5.61 -0.13 3.98
N VAL A 38 6.58 -1.01 3.70
CA VAL A 38 6.96 -2.09 4.61
C VAL A 38 7.56 -1.55 5.91
N GLU A 39 8.38 -0.50 5.84
CA GLU A 39 9.00 0.12 7.02
C GLU A 39 7.96 0.80 7.92
N LYS A 40 6.93 1.40 7.31
CA LYS A 40 5.83 2.07 8.02
C LYS A 40 4.75 1.13 8.53
N SER A 41 4.68 -0.10 8.01
CA SER A 41 3.60 -1.02 8.32
C SER A 41 3.59 -1.39 9.80
N THR A 42 2.48 -1.12 10.49
CA THR A 42 2.21 -1.54 11.87
C THR A 42 1.65 -2.95 11.94
N LEU A 43 1.17 -3.47 10.80
CA LEU A 43 0.47 -4.75 10.67
C LEU A 43 1.43 -5.94 10.67
N VAL A 44 1.07 -6.94 11.45
CA VAL A 44 1.71 -8.26 11.50
C VAL A 44 0.72 -9.24 10.90
N HIS A 45 1.09 -9.85 9.78
CA HIS A 45 0.31 -10.93 9.18
C HIS A 45 0.71 -12.27 9.80
N MET A 46 -0.27 -13.06 10.18
CA MET A 46 -0.09 -14.32 10.89
C MET A 46 -0.88 -15.42 10.23
N VAL A 47 -0.23 -16.58 10.12
CA VAL A 47 -0.83 -17.84 9.66
C VAL A 47 -0.37 -18.91 10.63
N PHE A 48 -1.25 -19.30 11.55
CA PHE A 48 -0.99 -20.34 12.54
C PHE A 48 -1.52 -21.68 12.03
N LEU A 49 -0.67 -22.71 12.10
CA LEU A 49 -0.92 -24.02 11.48
C LEU A 49 -1.72 -24.94 12.40
N SER A 50 -2.94 -24.54 12.74
CA SER A 50 -3.94 -25.37 13.42
C SER A 50 -4.85 -26.12 12.43
N GLU A 51 -5.71 -27.00 12.93
CA GLU A 51 -6.80 -27.61 12.16
C GLU A 51 -8.15 -27.06 12.67
N PRO A 52 -8.80 -26.13 11.93
CA PRO A 52 -8.36 -25.46 10.70
C PRO A 52 -7.33 -24.32 10.94
N PRO A 53 -6.55 -23.90 9.92
CA PRO A 53 -5.52 -22.87 10.10
C PRO A 53 -6.11 -21.51 10.44
N VAL A 54 -5.53 -20.83 11.43
CA VAL A 54 -5.94 -19.48 11.83
C VAL A 54 -5.15 -18.47 11.00
N VAL A 55 -5.85 -17.67 10.20
CA VAL A 55 -5.27 -16.55 9.44
C VAL A 55 -5.74 -15.25 10.08
N SER A 56 -4.80 -14.42 10.52
CA SER A 56 -5.15 -13.14 11.14
C SER A 56 -4.12 -12.06 10.87
N GLU A 57 -4.59 -10.82 10.90
CA GLU A 57 -3.78 -9.61 10.93
C GLU A 57 -3.80 -9.03 12.34
N PHE A 58 -2.72 -8.37 12.74
CA PHE A 58 -2.60 -7.72 14.03
C PHE A 58 -1.87 -6.38 13.88
N ASP A 59 -2.53 -5.29 14.22
CA ASP A 59 -1.94 -3.96 14.28
C ASP A 59 -1.23 -3.74 15.62
N ARG A 60 0.10 -3.56 15.57
CA ARG A 60 0.93 -3.36 16.77
C ARG A 60 0.62 -2.09 17.55
N GLU A 61 -0.03 -1.11 16.94
CA GLU A 61 -0.37 0.16 17.58
C GLU A 61 -1.78 0.15 18.17
N PHE A 62 -2.73 -0.50 17.51
CA PHE A 62 -4.15 -0.43 17.88
C PHE A 62 -4.68 -1.69 18.55
N ASP A 63 -4.13 -2.86 18.23
CA ASP A 63 -4.68 -4.12 18.70
C ASP A 63 -4.04 -4.58 20.01
N LYS A 64 -4.84 -5.28 20.81
CA LYS A 64 -4.38 -5.95 22.03
C LYS A 64 -4.38 -7.45 21.79
N LEU A 65 -3.28 -8.10 22.20
CA LEU A 65 -3.14 -9.56 22.07
C LEU A 65 -4.28 -10.31 22.77
N LYS A 66 -4.75 -9.81 23.91
CA LYS A 66 -5.86 -10.42 24.64
C LYS A 66 -7.12 -10.46 23.77
N ASP A 67 -7.50 -9.32 23.19
CA ASP A 67 -8.71 -9.18 22.39
C ASP A 67 -8.65 -10.09 21.14
N LEU A 68 -7.46 -10.23 20.54
CA LEU A 68 -7.22 -11.16 19.43
C LEU A 68 -7.42 -12.63 19.84
N VAL A 69 -6.82 -13.05 20.97
CA VAL A 69 -6.92 -14.42 21.46
C VAL A 69 -8.36 -14.76 21.85
N ASP A 70 -9.02 -13.86 22.59
CA ASP A 70 -10.41 -14.04 23.02
C ASP A 70 -11.32 -14.17 21.79
N TYR A 71 -11.14 -13.34 20.74
CA TYR A 71 -11.88 -13.44 19.48
C TYR A 71 -11.73 -14.82 18.82
N HIS A 72 -10.51 -15.35 18.71
CA HIS A 72 -10.29 -16.66 18.09
C HIS A 72 -10.83 -17.83 18.93
N ILE A 73 -10.88 -17.70 20.26
CA ILE A 73 -11.51 -18.69 21.13
C ILE A 73 -13.05 -18.64 20.98
N GLU A 74 -13.63 -17.45 20.99
CA GLU A 74 -15.09 -17.25 20.84
C GLU A 74 -15.62 -17.72 19.49
N THR A 75 -14.83 -17.52 18.43
CA THR A 75 -15.15 -18.00 17.07
C THR A 75 -14.88 -19.50 16.90
N GLY A 76 -14.25 -20.15 17.87
CA GLY A 76 -13.91 -21.58 17.82
C GLY A 76 -12.75 -21.91 16.87
N GLU A 77 -12.00 -20.90 16.42
CA GLU A 77 -10.82 -21.07 15.57
C GLU A 77 -9.59 -21.52 16.38
N LEU A 78 -9.55 -21.16 17.67
CA LEU A 78 -8.54 -21.60 18.63
C LEU A 78 -9.17 -22.36 19.79
N SER A 79 -8.59 -23.50 20.14
CA SER A 79 -8.95 -24.21 21.37
C SER A 79 -8.22 -23.63 22.58
N ALA A 80 -8.78 -23.86 23.78
CA ALA A 80 -8.15 -23.46 25.03
C ALA A 80 -6.76 -24.12 25.22
N GLU A 81 -6.56 -25.32 24.68
CA GLU A 81 -5.31 -26.07 24.77
C GLU A 81 -4.22 -25.49 23.85
N GLN A 82 -4.61 -24.93 22.69
CA GLN A 82 -3.70 -24.32 21.71
C GLN A 82 -3.38 -22.86 22.03
N THR A 83 -4.05 -22.27 23.02
CA THR A 83 -3.95 -20.84 23.33
C THR A 83 -2.53 -20.42 23.73
N ASP A 84 -1.82 -21.23 24.51
CA ASP A 84 -0.46 -20.90 24.92
C ASP A 84 0.56 -21.06 23.78
N GLU A 85 0.37 -22.07 22.92
CA GLU A 85 1.17 -22.25 21.70
C GLU A 85 0.98 -21.07 20.74
N PHE A 86 -0.26 -20.63 20.54
CA PHE A 86 -0.57 -19.48 19.71
C PHE A 86 0.07 -18.19 20.25
N LYS A 87 0.07 -17.98 21.58
CA LYS A 87 0.70 -16.80 22.20
C LYS A 87 2.22 -16.79 21.99
N GLU A 88 2.89 -17.94 22.06
CA GLU A 88 4.32 -18.01 21.76
C GLU A 88 4.60 -17.78 20.27
N PHE A 89 3.83 -18.42 19.39
CA PHE A 89 3.88 -18.18 17.95
C PHE A 89 3.69 -16.70 17.60
N PHE A 90 2.69 -16.04 18.21
CA PHE A 90 2.42 -14.62 18.04
C PHE A 90 3.64 -13.78 18.42
N LYS A 91 4.26 -14.04 19.59
CA LYS A 91 5.46 -13.32 20.03
C LYS A 91 6.61 -13.47 19.04
N GLU A 92 6.82 -14.68 18.52
CA GLU A 92 7.84 -14.93 17.50
C GLU A 92 7.54 -14.18 16.20
N LYS A 93 6.29 -14.19 15.72
CA LYS A 93 5.89 -13.45 14.51
C LYS A 93 6.05 -11.95 14.66
N VAL A 94 5.67 -11.38 15.80
CA VAL A 94 5.87 -9.95 16.08
C VAL A 94 7.36 -9.62 16.12
N ARG A 95 8.19 -10.46 16.75
CA ARG A 95 9.65 -10.28 16.79
C ARG A 95 10.27 -10.37 15.39
N ALA A 96 9.90 -11.36 14.60
CA ALA A 96 10.37 -11.55 13.23
C ALA A 96 9.99 -10.37 12.35
N THR A 97 8.75 -9.89 12.42
CA THR A 97 8.27 -8.73 11.65
C THR A 97 9.02 -7.46 12.05
N LYS A 98 9.19 -7.21 13.36
CA LYS A 98 10.00 -6.08 13.86
C LYS A 98 11.45 -6.16 13.36
N LYS A 99 12.03 -7.36 13.31
CA LYS A 99 13.39 -7.59 12.80
C LYS A 99 13.46 -7.29 11.30
N ALA A 100 12.54 -7.81 10.51
CA ALA A 100 12.46 -7.56 9.07
C ALA A 100 12.33 -6.07 8.73
N ILE A 101 11.50 -5.33 9.48
CA ILE A 101 11.38 -3.87 9.33
C ILE A 101 12.71 -3.16 9.60
N ARG A 102 13.43 -3.55 10.67
CA ARG A 102 14.75 -2.97 10.99
C ARG A 102 15.77 -3.28 9.91
N GLU A 103 15.79 -4.51 9.40
CA GLU A 103 16.70 -4.93 8.33
C GLU A 103 16.39 -4.20 7.02
N ALA A 104 15.12 -4.03 6.66
CA ALA A 104 14.70 -3.24 5.49
C ALA A 104 15.16 -1.78 5.61
N LYS A 105 14.96 -1.16 6.78
CA LYS A 105 15.43 0.20 7.06
C LYS A 105 16.95 0.32 6.97
N ALA A 106 17.68 -0.64 7.55
CA ALA A 106 19.14 -0.67 7.49
C ALA A 106 19.64 -0.86 6.04
N ALA A 107 19.01 -1.75 5.26
CA ALA A 107 19.34 -1.98 3.87
C ALA A 107 19.09 -0.73 3.01
N ARG A 108 17.98 -0.02 3.24
CA ARG A 108 17.68 1.25 2.56
C ARG A 108 18.72 2.33 2.88
N LEU A 109 19.02 2.54 4.16
CA LEU A 109 20.01 3.54 4.58
C LEU A 109 21.40 3.23 4.04
N LYS A 110 21.83 1.96 4.09
CA LYS A 110 23.09 1.52 3.50
C LYS A 110 23.10 1.73 1.98
N GLY A 111 22.00 1.43 1.29
CA GLY A 111 21.86 1.67 -0.14
C GLY A 111 21.97 3.16 -0.51
N ILE A 112 21.48 4.06 0.34
CA ILE A 112 21.67 5.51 0.18
C ILE A 112 23.13 5.91 0.42
N GLU A 113 23.77 5.36 1.46
CA GLU A 113 25.16 5.66 1.81
C GLU A 113 26.12 5.26 0.68
N GLU A 114 25.95 4.06 0.11
CA GLU A 114 26.75 3.53 -1.00
C GLU A 114 26.46 4.22 -2.34
N MET A 115 25.37 4.99 -2.43
CA MET A 115 24.98 5.67 -3.66
C MET A 115 25.88 6.89 -3.93
N SER A 116 26.46 6.94 -5.13
CA SER A 116 27.22 8.10 -5.60
C SER A 116 26.34 9.33 -5.77
N GLU A 117 26.88 10.55 -5.59
CA GLU A 117 26.13 11.81 -5.73
C GLU A 117 25.41 11.94 -7.08
N ALA A 118 26.08 11.53 -8.16
CA ALA A 118 25.52 11.51 -9.52
C ALA A 118 24.23 10.67 -9.66
N LYS A 119 24.00 9.70 -8.76
CA LYS A 119 22.78 8.89 -8.71
C LYS A 119 21.75 9.43 -7.72
N LYS A 120 22.17 10.18 -6.69
CA LYS A 120 21.30 10.76 -5.67
C LYS A 120 20.50 11.94 -6.20
N GLU A 121 21.17 12.88 -6.86
CA GLU A 121 20.59 14.11 -7.43
C GLU A 121 19.31 13.89 -8.28
N PRO A 122 19.28 12.99 -9.28
CA PRO A 122 18.08 12.79 -10.09
C PRO A 122 16.94 12.12 -9.31
N LEU A 123 17.24 11.29 -8.32
CA LEU A 123 16.22 10.59 -7.53
C LEU A 123 15.53 11.52 -6.53
N GLN A 124 16.24 12.50 -5.96
CA GLN A 124 15.64 13.51 -5.07
C GLN A 124 14.64 14.42 -5.79
N ASN A 125 14.83 14.60 -7.10
CA ASN A 125 14.09 15.56 -7.91
C ASN A 125 13.15 14.93 -8.94
N ILE A 126 13.00 13.60 -8.93
CA ILE A 126 12.14 12.90 -9.87
C ILE A 126 10.66 13.26 -9.61
N LYS A 127 9.95 13.59 -10.69
CA LYS A 127 8.52 13.90 -10.68
C LYS A 127 7.83 13.11 -11.77
N PHE A 128 6.77 12.38 -11.42
CA PHE A 128 5.95 11.64 -12.38
C PHE A 128 4.80 12.50 -12.87
N TYR A 129 4.70 12.68 -14.19
CA TYR A 129 3.54 13.29 -14.82
C TYR A 129 2.79 12.23 -15.63
N PRO A 130 1.46 12.17 -15.55
CA PRO A 130 0.69 11.29 -16.42
C PRO A 130 0.89 11.71 -17.88
N GLN A 131 1.27 10.76 -18.74
CA GLN A 131 1.36 11.03 -20.17
C GLN A 131 -0.06 11.14 -20.75
N PRO A 132 -0.39 12.22 -21.48
CA PRO A 132 -1.71 12.35 -22.09
C PRO A 132 -1.95 11.23 -23.10
N SER A 133 -3.13 10.61 -23.07
CA SER A 133 -3.50 9.58 -24.03
C SER A 133 -3.68 10.16 -25.44
N PRO A 134 -3.37 9.40 -26.51
CA PRO A 134 -3.60 9.86 -27.88
C PRO A 134 -5.07 10.23 -28.09
N GLY A 135 -5.34 11.49 -28.43
CA GLY A 135 -6.70 12.02 -28.60
C GLY A 135 -7.20 12.91 -27.45
N VAL A 136 -6.48 13.01 -26.34
CA VAL A 136 -6.75 13.99 -25.27
C VAL A 136 -5.69 15.08 -25.31
N SER A 137 -5.94 16.14 -26.09
CA SER A 137 -5.11 17.34 -26.06
C SER A 137 -5.36 18.09 -24.75
N GLY A 138 -4.35 18.21 -23.90
CA GLY A 138 -4.44 19.03 -22.70
C GLY A 138 -4.99 18.31 -21.48
N VAL A 139 -4.44 17.13 -21.12
CA VAL A 139 -4.27 16.84 -19.68
C VAL A 139 -3.24 17.85 -19.17
N LEU A 140 -3.79 19.05 -19.00
CA LEU A 140 -3.13 20.31 -18.77
C LEU A 140 -2.28 20.14 -17.53
N GLN A 141 -1.02 20.57 -17.63
CA GLN A 141 -0.17 21.02 -16.53
C GLN A 141 -0.85 22.17 -15.75
N THR A 142 -2.06 21.93 -15.25
CA THR A 142 -2.83 22.88 -14.47
C THR A 142 -2.25 22.92 -13.06
N PRO A 143 -2.43 24.04 -12.35
CA PRO A 143 -2.17 24.11 -10.90
C PRO A 143 -2.89 23.00 -10.11
N TYR A 144 -3.99 22.47 -10.66
CA TYR A 144 -4.75 21.38 -10.08
C TYR A 144 -3.97 20.05 -10.07
N ILE A 145 -3.20 19.74 -11.13
CA ILE A 145 -2.29 18.58 -11.16
C ILE A 145 -1.18 18.77 -10.11
N ASN A 146 -0.62 19.96 -9.96
CA ASN A 146 0.38 20.23 -8.91
C ASN A 146 -0.09 19.94 -7.47
N ARG A 147 -1.41 19.96 -7.19
CA ARG A 147 -1.95 19.57 -5.88
C ARG A 147 -1.79 18.08 -5.58
N TYR A 148 -1.88 17.22 -6.60
CA TYR A 148 -1.82 15.77 -6.48
C TYR A 148 -0.42 15.20 -6.78
N TYR A 149 0.45 15.99 -7.41
CA TYR A 149 1.80 15.59 -7.84
C TYR A 149 2.94 16.42 -7.22
N GLY A 150 2.70 17.10 -6.09
CA GLY A 150 3.77 17.65 -5.24
C GLY A 150 4.28 19.07 -5.55
N LYS A 151 3.37 20.05 -5.77
CA LYS A 151 3.61 21.51 -5.85
C LYS A 151 4.91 21.92 -6.58
N ALA A 152 4.90 21.95 -7.91
CA ALA A 152 6.02 22.49 -8.69
C ALA A 152 6.03 24.04 -8.73
N HIS A 153 7.23 24.62 -8.83
CA HIS A 153 7.42 25.94 -9.44
C HIS A 153 7.22 25.81 -10.97
N GLN A 154 6.62 26.83 -11.60
CA GLN A 154 6.28 26.87 -13.03
C GLN A 154 7.41 26.36 -13.94
N VAL A 155 7.05 25.57 -14.96
CA VAL A 155 7.90 25.32 -16.13
C VAL A 155 7.44 26.29 -17.21
N LEU A 156 8.38 27.06 -17.78
CA LEU A 156 8.17 27.96 -18.93
C LEU A 156 7.86 27.19 -20.21
#